data_AF-A0A534X4D8-F1
#
_entry.id   AF-A0A534X4D8-F1
#
_cell.length_a   1.000
_cell.length_b   1.000
_cell.length_c   1.000
_cell.angle_alpha   90.00
_cell.angle_beta   90.00
_cell.angle_gamma   90.00
#
_symmetry.space_group_name_H-M   'P 1'
#
loop_
_entity.id
_entity.type
_entity.pdbx_description
1 polymer ?
#
loop_
_entity_poly.entity_id
_entity_poly.type
_entity_poly.pdbx_seq_one_letter_code
_entity_poly.pdbx_strand_id
1 'polypeptide(L)'
;MPTVVMSAFNVLNFVEGGGHFWVYMQYAQGLRQSGCDVYWLESFRSRGNGESDAGLLSPFLARMERFGLGGKVILYPDDGSGGEAGLPRQYVGMSADEAEAIFDRADLLLNFHYATAPRLLAR
;
A
#
# COMPACT_ATOMS: atom_id res chain seq x y z
N MET A 1 12.43 3.71 -16.06
CA MET A 1 12.63 3.76 -14.59
C MET A 1 11.83 2.61 -14.02
N PRO A 2 12.46 1.65 -13.31
CA PRO A 2 11.73 0.49 -12.81
C PRO A 2 10.59 0.91 -11.89
N THR A 3 9.39 0.39 -12.11
CA THR A 3 8.24 0.57 -11.23
C THR A 3 8.21 -0.56 -10.20
N VAL A 4 8.30 -0.20 -8.92
CA VAL A 4 8.29 -1.15 -7.80
C VAL A 4 7.04 -0.92 -6.96
N VAL A 5 6.22 -1.95 -6.81
CA VAL A 5 5.12 -1.97 -5.86
C VAL A 5 5.62 -2.65 -4.59
N MET A 6 5.68 -1.92 -3.48
CA MET A 6 6.10 -2.44 -2.19
C MET A 6 4.87 -2.73 -1.33
N SER A 7 4.60 -4.02 -1.08
CA SER A 7 3.51 -4.45 -0.22
C SER A 7 3.96 -4.46 1.24
N ALA A 8 3.58 -3.43 1.98
CA ALA A 8 3.86 -3.30 3.41
C ALA A 8 2.79 -4.03 4.24
N PHE A 9 3.13 -4.38 5.47
CA PHE A 9 2.25 -5.10 6.37
C PHE A 9 1.91 -4.28 7.62
N ASN A 10 0.62 -3.97 7.79
CA ASN A 10 0.05 -3.52 9.06
C ASN A 10 0.70 -2.25 9.67
N VAL A 11 1.26 -1.37 8.84
CA VAL A 11 1.76 -0.05 9.21
C VAL A 11 0.59 0.91 9.46
N LEU A 12 -0.42 0.91 8.59
CA LEU A 12 -1.59 1.79 8.71
C LEU A 12 -2.42 1.47 9.96
N ASN A 13 -2.45 0.21 10.40
CA ASN A 13 -3.14 -0.17 11.64
C ASN A 13 -2.26 -0.04 12.90
N PHE A 14 -0.96 0.29 12.76
CA PHE A 14 -0.01 0.41 13.88
C PHE A 14 0.86 1.67 13.74
N VAL A 15 0.20 2.83 13.74
CA VAL A 15 0.83 4.13 13.45
C VAL A 15 1.83 4.60 14.50
N GLU A 16 1.70 4.11 15.74
CA GLU A 16 2.61 4.38 16.86
C GLU A 16 3.93 3.62 16.72
N GLY A 17 3.95 2.56 15.90
CA GLY A 17 5.12 1.72 15.64
C GLY A 17 6.17 2.42 14.78
N GLY A 18 6.92 3.36 15.35
CA GLY A 18 7.93 4.14 14.61
C GLY A 18 9.00 3.26 13.93
N GLY A 19 9.52 2.25 14.64
CA GLY A 19 10.46 1.28 14.07
C GLY A 19 9.82 0.41 12.99
N HIS A 20 8.58 -0.04 13.20
CA HIS A 20 7.81 -0.81 12.22
C HIS A 20 7.63 -0.04 10.92
N PHE A 21 7.22 1.23 11.00
CA PHE A 21 7.15 2.12 9.83
C PHE A 21 8.49 2.23 9.09
N TRP A 22 9.59 2.42 9.83
CA TRP A 22 10.91 2.63 9.24
C TRP A 22 11.48 1.39 8.54
N VAL A 23 11.13 0.18 8.98
CA VAL A 23 11.52 -1.07 8.28
C VAL A 23 11.07 -1.06 6.83
N TYR A 24 9.88 -0.53 6.51
CA TYR A 24 9.41 -0.42 5.12
C TYR A 24 9.87 0.88 4.46
N MET A 25 9.80 2.00 5.19
CA MET A 25 10.14 3.31 4.63
C MET A 25 11.60 3.40 4.17
N GLN A 26 12.52 2.69 4.83
CA GLN A 26 13.91 2.63 4.38
C GLN A 26 14.06 1.99 2.99
N TYR A 27 13.27 0.95 2.67
CA TYR A 27 13.28 0.34 1.33
C TYR A 27 12.66 1.29 0.31
N ALA A 28 11.51 1.91 0.63
CA ALA A 28 10.88 2.87 -0.25
C ALA A 28 11.83 4.02 -0.61
N GLN A 29 12.50 4.61 0.37
CA GLN A 29 13.46 5.69 0.13
C GLN A 29 14.71 5.21 -0.61
N GLY A 30 15.27 4.07 -0.23
CA GLY A 30 16.45 3.51 -0.91
C GLY A 30 16.20 3.20 -2.39
N LEU A 31 15.05 2.62 -2.71
CA LEU A 31 14.63 2.35 -4.09
C LEU A 31 14.40 3.64 -4.88
N ARG A 32 13.74 4.64 -4.29
CA ARG A 32 13.55 5.96 -4.93
C ARG A 32 14.88 6.67 -5.19
N GLN A 33 15.79 6.67 -4.22
CA GLN A 33 17.14 7.24 -4.39
C GLN A 33 17.95 6.50 -5.45
N SER A 34 17.68 5.21 -5.65
CA SER A 34 18.25 4.40 -6.73
C SER A 34 17.56 4.64 -8.09
N GLY A 35 16.59 5.56 -8.16
CA GLY A 35 15.89 5.93 -9.39
C GLY A 35 14.77 4.97 -9.77
N CYS A 36 14.12 4.30 -8.82
CA CYS A 36 12.89 3.54 -9.05
C CYS A 36 11.64 4.42 -8.83
N ASP A 37 10.55 4.11 -9.55
CA ASP A 37 9.23 4.62 -9.26
C ASP A 37 8.53 3.72 -8.24
N VAL A 38 8.38 4.18 -6.99
CA VAL A 38 7.92 3.33 -5.89
C VAL A 38 6.48 3.64 -5.52
N TYR A 39 5.66 2.59 -5.51
CA TYR A 39 4.29 2.60 -4.99
C TYR A 39 4.23 1.82 -3.67
N TRP A 40 3.53 2.37 -2.68
CA TRP A 40 3.21 1.69 -1.43
C TRP A 40 1.87 0.99 -1.57
N LEU A 41 1.81 -0.31 -1.30
CA LEU A 41 0.59 -1.11 -1.31
C LEU A 41 0.34 -1.68 0.08
N GLU A 42 -0.85 -1.47 0.63
CA GLU A 42 -1.19 -1.99 1.95
C GLU A 42 -2.70 -2.13 2.15
N SER A 43 -3.10 -3.24 2.76
CA SER A 43 -4.47 -3.41 3.25
C SER A 43 -4.62 -2.83 4.66
N PHE A 44 -5.82 -2.38 5.01
CA PHE A 44 -6.10 -1.87 6.36
C PHE A 44 -7.43 -2.36 6.90
N ARG A 45 -7.55 -2.41 8.23
CA ARG A 45 -8.78 -2.84 8.88
C ARG A 45 -9.76 -1.67 8.87
N SER A 46 -10.73 -1.70 7.96
CA SER A 46 -11.83 -0.73 7.94
C SER A 46 -12.63 -0.83 9.24
N ARG A 47 -13.03 0.32 9.76
CA ARG A 47 -13.88 0.46 10.95
C ARG A 47 -15.37 0.50 10.59
N GLY A 48 -15.71 0.27 9.32
CA GLY A 48 -17.09 0.16 8.83
C GLY A 48 -17.86 1.48 8.75
N ASN A 49 -17.20 2.62 9.02
CA ASN A 49 -17.77 3.94 8.76
C ASN A 49 -16.70 4.85 8.12
N GLY A 50 -17.11 5.58 7.08
CA GLY A 50 -16.20 6.35 6.23
C GLY A 50 -15.48 7.49 6.97
N GLU A 51 -16.12 8.09 7.99
CA GLU A 51 -15.50 9.16 8.78
C GLU A 51 -14.34 8.66 9.64
N SER A 52 -14.50 7.52 10.32
CA SER A 52 -13.45 6.94 11.16
C SER A 52 -12.29 6.39 10.34
N ASP A 53 -12.58 5.83 9.16
CA ASP A 53 -11.55 5.43 8.21
C ASP A 53 -10.81 6.67 7.68
N ALA A 54 -11.52 7.74 7.33
CA ALA A 54 -10.90 9.00 6.92
C ALA A 54 -9.99 9.61 8.00
N GLY A 55 -10.36 9.48 9.28
CA GLY A 55 -9.56 9.90 10.43
C GLY A 55 -8.23 9.14 10.57
N LEU A 56 -8.19 7.87 10.15
CA LEU A 56 -6.97 7.06 10.09
C LEU A 56 -6.14 7.34 8.82
N LEU A 57 -6.82 7.42 7.68
CA LEU A 57 -6.22 7.53 6.36
C LEU A 57 -5.57 8.91 6.13
N SER A 58 -6.22 10.00 6.53
CA SER A 58 -5.75 11.35 6.21
C SER A 58 -4.38 11.67 6.84
N PRO A 59 -4.13 11.40 8.14
CA PRO A 59 -2.80 11.61 8.73
C PRO A 59 -1.72 10.72 8.12
N PHE A 60 -2.08 9.49 7.76
CA PHE A 60 -1.16 8.57 7.10
C PHE A 60 -0.77 9.06 5.71
N LEU A 61 -1.73 9.41 4.86
CA LEU A 61 -1.47 9.95 3.52
C LEU A 61 -0.66 11.24 3.59
N ALA A 62 -0.96 12.14 4.52
CA ALA A 62 -0.16 13.35 4.74
C ALA A 62 1.28 13.02 5.19
N ARG A 63 1.48 11.96 5.99
CA ARG A 63 2.81 11.48 6.33
C ARG A 63 3.54 10.96 5.09
N MET A 64 2.88 10.17 4.25
CA MET A 64 3.46 9.60 3.02
C MET A 64 3.84 10.69 2.00
N GLU A 65 3.02 11.74 1.88
CA GLU A 65 3.30 12.93 1.06
C GLU A 65 4.64 13.57 1.45
N ARG A 66 4.88 13.79 2.76
CA ARG A 66 6.14 14.36 3.26
C ARG A 66 7.37 13.51 2.92
N PHE A 67 7.19 12.22 2.66
CA PHE A 67 8.23 11.31 2.24
C PHE A 67 8.32 11.17 0.71
N GLY A 68 7.54 11.95 -0.05
CA GLY A 68 7.55 11.96 -1.52
C GLY A 68 6.78 10.80 -2.15
N LEU A 69 5.86 10.18 -1.40
CA LEU A 69 4.96 9.13 -1.88
C LEU A 69 3.53 9.65 -2.13
N GLY A 70 3.39 10.98 -2.31
CA GLY A 70 2.14 11.60 -2.71
C GLY A 70 1.56 10.99 -3.98
N GLY A 71 0.28 10.59 -3.92
CA GLY A 71 -0.39 9.89 -5.04
C GLY A 71 0.20 8.52 -5.40
N LYS A 72 1.12 7.98 -4.61
CA LYS A 72 1.78 6.68 -4.84
C LYS A 72 1.47 5.67 -3.73
N VAL A 73 0.31 5.82 -3.11
CA VAL A 73 -0.16 5.00 -1.99
C VAL A 73 -1.46 4.32 -2.41
N ILE A 74 -1.41 3.00 -2.55
CA ILE A 74 -2.50 2.12 -2.94
C ILE A 74 -3.00 1.43 -1.67
N LEU A 75 -4.15 1.88 -1.16
CA LEU A 75 -4.75 1.34 0.05
C LEU A 75 -6.10 0.71 -0.27
N TYR A 76 -6.39 -0.41 0.36
CA TYR A 76 -7.67 -1.09 0.23
C TYR A 76 -8.12 -1.69 1.57
N PRO A 77 -9.44 -1.75 1.83
CA PRO A 77 -9.93 -2.36 3.05
C PRO A 77 -9.68 -3.88 3.02
N ASP A 78 -9.20 -4.41 4.14
CA ASP A 78 -9.19 -5.84 4.43
C ASP A 78 -10.60 -6.25 4.88
N ASP A 79 -11.21 -7.18 4.15
CA ASP A 79 -12.53 -7.73 4.48
C ASP A 79 -12.47 -8.90 5.48
N GLY A 80 -11.28 -9.21 6.00
CA GLY A 80 -11.07 -10.23 7.03
C GLY A 80 -11.18 -11.66 6.50
N SER A 81 -11.27 -11.84 5.18
CA SER A 81 -11.39 -13.15 4.53
C SER A 81 -10.08 -13.96 4.47
N GLY A 82 -8.97 -13.39 4.97
CA GLY A 82 -7.72 -14.11 5.16
C GLY A 82 -7.15 -14.70 3.88
N GLY A 83 -6.57 -13.86 3.01
CA GLY A 83 -5.70 -14.28 1.90
C GLY A 83 -6.34 -15.12 0.76
N GLU A 84 -7.55 -15.63 0.95
CA GLU A 84 -8.30 -16.39 -0.07
C GLU A 84 -9.22 -15.49 -0.92
N ALA A 85 -9.55 -14.29 -0.46
CA ALA A 85 -10.34 -13.37 -1.28
C ALA A 85 -9.57 -12.86 -2.50
N GLY A 86 -10.32 -12.63 -3.56
CA GLY A 86 -9.82 -12.14 -4.84
C GLY A 86 -9.24 -10.72 -4.77
N LEU A 87 -9.15 -10.09 -5.94
CA LEU A 87 -8.59 -8.74 -6.05
C LEU A 87 -9.40 -7.74 -5.21
N PRO A 88 -8.74 -6.72 -4.63
CA PRO A 88 -9.44 -5.64 -3.95
C PRO A 88 -10.48 -5.02 -4.87
N ARG A 89 -11.71 -4.85 -4.36
CA ARG A 89 -12.81 -4.26 -5.15
C ARG A 89 -12.84 -2.74 -5.11
N GLN A 90 -12.16 -2.15 -4.12
CA GLN A 90 -12.17 -0.73 -3.83
C GLN A 90 -10.78 -0.31 -3.36
N TYR A 91 -10.37 0.87 -3.81
CA TYR A 91 -9.13 1.51 -3.39
C TYR A 91 -9.43 2.90 -2.83
N VAL A 92 -8.58 3.37 -1.92
CA VAL A 92 -8.69 4.71 -1.35
C VAL A 92 -7.94 5.70 -2.23
N GLY A 93 -8.64 6.75 -2.67
CA GLY A 93 -8.01 7.86 -3.40
C GLY A 93 -7.61 7.55 -4.84
N MET A 94 -7.94 6.36 -5.36
CA MET A 94 -7.78 5.98 -6.76
C MET A 94 -8.85 4.97 -7.18
N SER A 95 -9.10 4.90 -8.48
CA SER A 95 -9.98 3.90 -9.09
C SER A 95 -9.31 2.53 -9.19
N ALA A 96 -10.11 1.47 -9.40
CA ALA A 96 -9.59 0.14 -9.64
C ALA A 96 -8.76 0.06 -10.92
N ASP A 97 -9.21 0.72 -12.00
CA ASP A 97 -8.49 0.73 -13.28
C ASP A 97 -7.12 1.41 -13.16
N GLU A 98 -7.00 2.47 -12.37
CA GLU A 98 -5.71 3.11 -12.09
C GLU A 98 -4.77 2.18 -11.32
N ALA A 99 -5.27 1.47 -10.31
CA ALA A 99 -4.48 0.50 -9.55
C ALA A 99 -4.01 -0.66 -10.44
N GLU A 100 -4.91 -1.25 -11.24
CA GLU A 100 -4.55 -2.33 -12.17
C GLU A 100 -3.54 -1.86 -13.23
N ALA A 101 -3.68 -0.64 -13.77
CA ALA A 101 -2.71 -0.07 -14.70
C ALA A 101 -1.32 0.16 -14.07
N ILE A 102 -1.24 0.32 -12.74
CA ILE A 102 0.04 0.36 -12.02
C ILE A 102 0.60 -1.06 -11.88
N PHE A 103 -0.24 -2.04 -11.53
CA PHE A 103 0.19 -3.43 -11.40
C PHE A 103 0.69 -4.01 -12.72
N ASP A 104 -0.03 -3.80 -13.82
CA ASP A 104 0.31 -4.32 -15.15
C ASP A 104 1.66 -3.80 -15.68
N ARG A 105 2.10 -2.62 -15.23
CA ARG A 105 3.39 -2.03 -15.62
C ARG A 105 4.49 -2.18 -14.56
N ALA A 106 4.18 -2.78 -13.41
CA ALA A 106 5.16 -2.95 -12.35
C ALA A 106 6.23 -3.95 -12.79
N ASP A 107 7.51 -3.59 -12.61
CA ASP A 107 8.64 -4.48 -12.89
C ASP A 107 8.92 -5.43 -11.71
N LEU A 108 8.47 -5.06 -10.50
CA LEU A 108 8.70 -5.80 -9.27
C LEU A 108 7.59 -5.55 -8.23
N LEU A 109 7.07 -6.64 -7.67
CA LEU A 109 6.34 -6.66 -6.41
C LEU A 109 7.28 -7.06 -5.26
N LEU A 110 7.61 -6.12 -4.38
CA LEU A 110 8.34 -6.39 -3.15
C LEU A 110 7.36 -6.71 -2.02
N ASN A 111 7.10 -8.00 -1.80
CA ASN A 111 6.06 -8.47 -0.88
C ASN A 111 6.58 -8.74 0.54
N PHE A 112 6.30 -7.84 1.49
CA PHE A 112 6.52 -8.07 2.93
C PHE A 112 5.28 -8.57 3.68
N HIS A 113 4.12 -8.59 3.02
CA HIS A 113 2.86 -9.01 3.65
C HIS A 113 2.78 -10.54 3.79
N TYR A 114 3.42 -11.30 2.88
CA TYR A 114 3.51 -12.78 2.84
C TYR A 114 2.19 -13.55 2.75
N ALA A 115 1.10 -13.04 3.33
CA ALA A 115 -0.27 -13.55 3.25
C ALA A 115 -1.11 -12.85 2.17
N THR A 116 -0.44 -12.25 1.18
CA THR A 116 -1.10 -11.55 0.07
C THR A 116 -1.86 -12.54 -0.81
N ALA A 117 -3.05 -12.16 -1.27
CA ALA A 117 -3.87 -12.99 -2.13
C ALA A 117 -3.08 -13.46 -3.38
N PRO A 118 -3.11 -14.75 -3.75
CA PRO A 118 -2.34 -15.27 -4.88
C PRO A 118 -2.58 -14.53 -6.21
N ARG A 119 -3.80 -14.01 -6.43
CA ARG A 119 -4.12 -13.23 -7.64
C ARG A 119 -3.40 -11.89 -7.71
N LEU A 120 -3.13 -11.26 -6.56
CA LEU A 120 -2.36 -10.02 -6.49
C LEU A 120 -0.86 -10.28 -6.63
N LEU A 121 -0.39 -11.48 -6.22
CA LEU A 121 0.99 -11.93 -6.44
C LEU A 121 1.27 -12.30 -7.91
N ALA A 122 0.25 -12.70 -8.66
CA ALA A 122 0.37 -13.11 -10.06
C ALA A 122 0.26 -11.93 -11.05
N ARG A 123 0.33 -10.69 -10.55
CA ARG A 123 0.40 -9.48 -11.36
C ARG A 123 1.82 -9.26 -11.84
#